data_AF-A0A949Y7T9-F1
#
_entry.id   AF-A0A949Y7T9-F1
#
_cell.length_a   1.000
_cell.length_b   1.000
_cell.length_c   1.000
_cell.angle_alpha   90.00
_cell.angle_beta   90.00
_cell.angle_gamma   90.00
#
_symmetry.space_group_name_H-M   'P 1'
#
loop_
_entity.id
_entity.type
_entity.pdbx_description
1 polymer ?
#
loop_
_entity_poly.entity_id
_entity_poly.type
_entity_poly.pdbx_seq_one_letter_code
_entity_poly.pdbx_strand_id
1 'polypeptide(L)'
;MTIYFDTGILLKLYSAEADSAKAIALVQRFGSPICFTDLQDAELRNALYRKNARNEISRPEFKEGITRSAERYRPGNSSASVD
;
A
#
# COMPACT_ATOMS: atom_id res chain seq x y z
N MET A 1 -14.55 13.52 3.66
CA MET A 1 -14.80 12.09 3.98
C MET A 1 -13.49 11.36 3.88
N THR A 2 -13.06 10.64 4.92
CA THR A 2 -11.84 9.83 4.89
C THR A 2 -12.15 8.46 4.32
N ILE A 3 -11.36 7.99 3.36
CA ILE A 3 -11.58 6.71 2.68
C ILE A 3 -10.48 5.75 3.08
N TYR A 4 -10.89 4.61 3.62
CA TYR A 4 -10.00 3.49 3.94
C TYR A 4 -10.27 2.38 2.95
N PHE A 5 -9.21 1.87 2.33
CA PHE A 5 -9.30 0.70 1.46
C PHE A 5 -9.00 -0.56 2.27
N ASP A 6 -9.64 -1.66 1.89
CA ASP A 6 -9.29 -2.98 2.41
C ASP A 6 -7.80 -3.29 2.16
N THR A 7 -7.17 -4.04 3.07
CA THR A 7 -5.75 -4.41 2.96
C THR A 7 -5.44 -5.18 1.67
N GLY A 8 -6.38 -5.96 1.14
CA GLY A 8 -6.23 -6.64 -0.14
C GLY A 8 -6.15 -5.69 -1.34
N ILE A 9 -6.81 -4.53 -1.28
CA ILE A 9 -6.65 -3.46 -2.28
C ILE A 9 -5.31 -2.74 -2.10
N LEU A 10 -4.92 -2.48 -0.86
CA LEU A 10 -3.67 -1.82 -0.53
C LEU A 10 -2.45 -2.65 -0.97
N LEU A 11 -2.49 -3.96 -0.76
CA LEU A 11 -1.44 -4.90 -1.17
C LEU A 11 -1.11 -4.80 -2.66
N LYS A 12 -2.13 -4.65 -3.50
CA LYS A 12 -2.03 -4.55 -4.96
C LYS A 12 -1.31 -3.29 -5.45
N LEU A 13 -1.10 -2.31 -4.57
CA LEU A 13 -0.29 -1.12 -4.85
C LEU A 13 1.21 -1.36 -4.68
N TYR A 14 1.58 -2.41 -3.94
CA TYR A 14 2.95 -2.69 -3.49
C TYR A 14 3.46 -4.08 -3.89
N SER A 15 2.61 -4.91 -4.51
CA SER A 15 2.93 -6.20 -5.10
C SER A 15 2.17 -6.37 -6.41
N ALA A 16 2.78 -7.03 -7.39
CA ALA A 16 2.17 -7.35 -8.67
C ALA A 16 1.15 -8.47 -8.50
N GLU A 17 -0.11 -8.14 -8.77
CA GLU A 17 -1.24 -9.08 -8.78
C GLU A 17 -1.97 -8.96 -10.11
N ALA A 18 -2.72 -10.00 -10.49
CA ALA A 18 -3.45 -10.05 -11.76
C ALA A 18 -4.40 -8.85 -11.99
N ASP A 19 -4.90 -8.23 -10.91
CA ASP A 19 -5.80 -7.09 -10.95
C ASP A 19 -5.21 -5.80 -10.34
N SER A 20 -3.88 -5.72 -10.17
CA SER A 20 -3.22 -4.52 -9.64
C SER A 20 -3.57 -3.25 -10.41
N ALA A 21 -3.67 -3.33 -11.75
CA ALA A 21 -4.05 -2.18 -12.57
C ALA A 21 -5.43 -1.60 -12.19
N LYS A 22 -6.40 -2.47 -11.87
CA LYS A 22 -7.75 -2.05 -11.45
C LYS A 22 -7.73 -1.44 -10.05
N ALA A 23 -6.95 -2.02 -9.13
CA ALA A 23 -6.79 -1.48 -7.77
C ALA A 23 -6.10 -0.11 -7.79
N ILE A 24 -5.05 0.06 -8.60
CA ILE A 24 -4.36 1.34 -8.79
C ILE A 24 -5.34 2.39 -9.34
N ALA A 25 -6.08 2.05 -10.41
CA ALA A 25 -7.06 2.96 -10.99
C ALA A 25 -8.18 3.33 -10.00
N LEU A 26 -8.68 2.36 -9.22
CA LEU A 26 -9.67 2.61 -8.18
C LEU A 26 -9.16 3.63 -7.16
N VAL A 27 -7.97 3.39 -6.62
CA VAL A 27 -7.33 4.26 -5.63
C VAL A 27 -7.08 5.66 -6.17
N GLN A 28 -6.58 5.77 -7.41
CA GLN A 28 -6.35 7.06 -8.06
C GLN A 28 -7.62 7.90 -8.22
N ARG A 29 -8.79 7.27 -8.42
CA ARG A 29 -10.08 7.98 -8.53
C ARG A 29 -10.50 8.69 -7.23
N PHE A 30 -10.01 8.23 -6.08
CA PHE A 30 -10.34 8.81 -4.77
C PHE A 30 -9.31 9.82 -4.27
N GLY A 31 -8.17 9.97 -4.96
CA GLY A 31 -7.14 10.95 -4.66
C GLY A 31 -6.12 10.52 -3.59
N SER A 32 -5.24 11.45 -3.24
CA SER A 32 -4.17 11.30 -2.24
C SER A 32 -4.45 12.27 -1.07
N PRO A 33 -4.11 11.92 0.19
CA PRO A 33 -3.39 10.73 0.63
C PRO A 33 -4.27 9.48 0.78
N ILE A 34 -3.68 8.30 0.56
CA ILE A 34 -4.31 7.03 0.98
C ILE A 34 -4.18 6.94 2.49
N CYS A 35 -5.31 6.70 3.15
CA CYS A 35 -5.35 6.51 4.59
C CYS A 35 -5.11 5.05 4.96
N PHE A 36 -4.35 4.84 6.02
CA PHE A 36 -4.09 3.55 6.64
C PHE A 36 -4.36 3.65 8.13
N THR A 37 -4.91 2.59 8.72
CA THR A 37 -4.83 2.36 10.17
C THR A 37 -3.55 1.59 10.50
N ASP A 38 -3.11 1.62 11.76
CA ASP A 38 -1.96 0.81 12.20
C ASP A 38 -2.19 -0.69 12.01
N LEU A 39 -3.45 -1.14 12.10
CA LEU A 39 -3.83 -2.51 11.79
C LEU A 39 -3.60 -2.83 10.30
N GLN A 40 -4.02 -1.95 9.39
CA GLN A 40 -3.82 -2.13 7.95
C GLN A 40 -2.34 -2.12 7.57
N ASP A 41 -1.51 -1.31 8.23
CA ASP A 41 -0.05 -1.34 8.05
C ASP A 41 0.53 -2.71 8.46
N ALA A 42 0.14 -3.21 9.64
CA ALA A 42 0.57 -4.52 10.11
C ALA A 42 0.12 -5.66 9.20
N GLU A 43 -1.13 -5.63 8.74
CA GLU A 43 -1.68 -6.63 7.81
C GLU A 43 -0.98 -6.60 6.45
N LEU A 44 -0.73 -5.41 5.89
CA LEU A 44 -0.03 -5.23 4.62
C LEU A 44 1.39 -5.81 4.66
N ARG A 45 2.16 -5.46 5.71
CA ARG A 45 3.51 -6.00 5.90
C ARG A 45 3.48 -7.52 6.03
N ASN A 46 2.58 -8.05 6.85
CA ASN A 46 2.42 -9.48 7.03
C ASN A 46 2.00 -10.19 5.73
N ALA A 47 1.22 -9.55 4.88
CA ALA A 47 0.88 -10.08 3.57
C ALA A 47 2.13 -10.17 2.67
N LEU A 48 2.92 -9.10 2.56
CA LEU A 48 4.17 -9.08 1.79
C LEU A 48 5.18 -10.13 2.27
N TYR A 49 5.38 -10.25 3.59
CA TYR A 49 6.23 -11.30 4.18
C TYR A 49 5.75 -12.70 3.81
N ARG A 50 4.44 -12.96 3.91
CA ARG A 50 3.85 -14.25 3.60
C ARG A 50 3.96 -14.59 2.11
N LYS A 51 3.75 -13.62 1.21
CA LYS A 51 3.97 -13.81 -0.23
C LYS A 51 5.41 -14.17 -0.53
N ASN A 52 6.37 -13.46 0.05
CA ASN A 52 7.80 -13.76 -0.12
C ASN A 52 8.17 -15.15 0.44
N ALA A 53 7.66 -15.51 1.63
CA ALA A 53 7.91 -16.82 2.24
C ALA A 53 7.33 -17.98 1.41
N ARG A 54 6.24 -17.74 0.68
CA ARG A 54 5.63 -18.71 -0.25
C ARG A 54 6.18 -18.64 -1.68
N ASN A 55 7.20 -17.81 -1.94
CA ASN A 55 7.77 -17.57 -3.27
C ASN A 55 6.74 -17.08 -4.31
N GLU A 56 5.67 -16.41 -3.87
CA GLU A 56 4.67 -15.81 -4.76
C GLU A 56 5.17 -14.51 -5.41
N ILE A 57 6.17 -13.88 -4.80
CA ILE A 57 6.81 -12.66 -5.27
C ILE A 57 8.33 -12.82 -5.23
N SER A 58 9.01 -12.05 -6.08
CA SER A 58 10.47 -12.05 -6.09
C SER A 58 11.05 -11.31 -4.87
N ARG A 59 12.27 -11.66 -4.46
CA ARG A 59 12.96 -10.93 -3.37
C ARG A 59 13.13 -9.42 -3.68
N PRO A 60 13.44 -9.00 -4.92
CA PRO A 60 13.43 -7.59 -5.28
C PRO A 60 12.06 -6.93 -5.09
N GLU A 61 10.98 -7.56 -5.59
CA GLU A 61 9.61 -7.05 -5.45
C GLU A 61 9.21 -6.92 -3.97
N PHE A 62 9.52 -7.92 -3.15
CA PHE A 62 9.30 -7.86 -1.70
C PHE A 62 9.99 -6.65 -1.06
N LYS A 63 11.27 -6.43 -1.38
CA LYS A 63 12.04 -5.29 -0.84
C LYS A 63 11.45 -3.95 -1.29
N GLU A 64 11.06 -3.83 -2.56
CA GLU A 64 10.41 -2.64 -3.08
C GLU A 64 9.08 -2.38 -2.37
N GLY A 65 8.23 -3.40 -2.25
CA GLY A 65 6.92 -3.30 -1.60
C GLY A 65 7.03 -2.85 -0.14
N ILE A 66 7.95 -3.43 0.63
CA ILE A 66 8.21 -3.01 2.02
C ILE A 66 8.67 -1.55 2.07
N THR A 67 9.65 -1.17 1.24
CA THR A 67 10.21 0.19 1.22
C THR A 67 9.12 1.22 0.89
N ARG A 68 8.37 1.00 -0.19
CA ARG A 68 7.31 1.92 -0.64
C ARG A 68 6.14 2.00 0.33
N SER A 69 5.79 0.91 1.01
CA SER A 69 4.75 0.93 2.06
C SER A 69 5.18 1.78 3.26
N ALA A 70 6.47 1.75 3.62
CA ALA A 70 7.02 2.53 4.73
C ALA A 70 7.19 4.03 4.39
N GLU A 71 7.58 4.37 3.15
CA GLU A 71 7.74 5.76 2.71
C GLU A 71 6.43 6.56 2.72
N ARG A 72 5.29 5.86 2.55
CA ARG A 72 3.97 6.47 2.51
C ARG A 72 3.37 6.71 3.89
N TYR A 73 3.83 5.99 4.91
CA TYR A 73 3.49 6.22 6.32
C TYR A 73 4.45 7.25 6.93
N ARG A 74 4.09 8.53 6.82
CA ARG A 74 4.60 9.57 7.72
C ARG A 74 3.43 10.16 8.51
N PRO A 75 3.22 9.76 9.77
CA PRO A 75 2.35 10.53 10.66
C PRO A 75 2.99 11.93 10.79
N GLY A 76 2.36 12.94 10.17
CA GLY A 76 2.82 14.32 10.27
C GLY A 76 3.10 15.07 8.96
N ASN A 77 2.90 14.51 7.76
CA ASN A 77 3.04 15.31 6.53
C ASN A 77 1.76 16.12 6.21
N SER A 78 1.35 16.96 7.16
CA SER A 78 0.39 18.06 6.99
C SER A 78 1.11 19.28 6.40
N SER A 79 1.77 19.10 5.25
CA SER A 79 2.35 20.21 4.49
C SER A 79 1.97 20.07 3.02
N ALA A 80 0.66 20.05 2.75
CA ALA A 80 0.16 20.72 1.57
C ALA A 80 -0.16 22.14 2.03
N SER A 81 0.81 23.02 1.82
CA SER A 81 0.69 24.46 2.05
C SER A 81 -0.60 24.97 1.41
N VAL A 82 -1.27 25.84 2.14
CA VAL A 82 -2.15 26.85 1.54
C VAL A 82 -1.26 27.71 0.64
N ASP A 83 -1.54 27.68 -0.66
CA ASP A 83 -1.33 28.78 -1.61
C ASP A 83 -2.40 28.65 -2.71
#